data_AF-A0A509B108-F1
#
_entry.id   AF-A0A509B108-F1
#
_cell.length_a   1.000
_cell.length_b   1.000
_cell.length_c   1.000
_cell.angle_alpha   90.00
_cell.angle_beta   90.00
_cell.angle_gamma   90.00
#
_symmetry.space_group_name_H-M   'P 1'
#
loop_
_entity.id
_entity.type
_entity.pdbx_description
1 polymer ?
#
loop_
_entity_poly.entity_id
_entity_poly.type
_entity_poly.pdbx_seq_one_letter_code
_entity_poly.pdbx_strand_id
1 'polypeptide(L)'
;MSIMKHIPIPSGFTISRNIRRFNMAENDRKIFFSLNLFSIFISAFPIIYMYNANYKMCEENDIIYNKLSHAGFKVTNSIFTK
;
A
#
# COMPACT_ATOMS: atom_id res chain seq x y z
N MET A 1 -48.75 5.22 -3.32
CA MET A 1 -48.34 5.52 -1.94
C MET A 1 -47.34 4.44 -1.52
N SER A 2 -46.03 4.71 -1.64
CA SER A 2 -45.00 3.74 -1.26
C SER A 2 -44.91 3.69 0.27
N ILE A 3 -45.20 2.53 0.86
CA ILE A 3 -45.05 2.31 2.29
C ILE A 3 -43.54 2.27 2.58
N MET A 4 -42.98 3.38 3.07
CA MET A 4 -41.66 3.36 3.72
C MET A 4 -41.77 2.51 4.98
N LYS A 5 -41.47 1.22 4.83
CA LYS A 5 -41.38 0.28 5.95
C LYS A 5 -40.09 0.61 6.71
N HIS A 6 -40.22 1.16 7.93
CA HIS A 6 -39.09 1.37 8.81
C HIS A 6 -38.61 0.00 9.33
N ILE A 7 -37.60 -0.57 8.65
CA ILE A 7 -36.97 -1.82 9.06
C ILE A 7 -35.89 -1.47 10.09
N PRO A 8 -36.06 -1.85 11.37
CA PRO A 8 -35.04 -1.57 12.37
C PRO A 8 -33.77 -2.34 12.01
N ILE A 9 -32.68 -1.60 11.81
CA ILE A 9 -31.36 -2.19 11.59
C ILE A 9 -30.96 -2.88 12.90
N PRO A 10 -30.56 -4.16 12.90
CA PRO A 10 -30.16 -4.83 14.13
C PRO A 10 -29.01 -4.07 14.80
N SER A 11 -29.06 -3.91 16.13
CA SER A 11 -28.06 -3.17 16.91
C SER A 11 -26.62 -3.67 16.71
N GLY A 12 -26.43 -4.91 16.27
CA GLY A 12 -25.12 -5.43 15.88
C GLY A 12 -24.54 -4.81 14.59
N PHE A 13 -25.37 -4.27 13.70
CA PHE A 13 -24.95 -3.60 12.46
C PHE A 13 -24.63 -2.13 12.66
N THR A 14 -25.05 -1.52 13.78
CA THR A 14 -24.66 -0.15 14.15
C THR A 14 -23.28 -0.08 14.80
N ILE A 15 -22.69 -1.23 15.16
CA ILE A 15 -21.35 -1.33 15.74
C ILE A 15 -20.29 -1.34 14.62
N SER A 16 -19.12 -0.76 14.88
CA SER A 16 -18.02 -0.69 13.92
C SER A 16 -17.62 -2.08 13.40
N ARG A 17 -17.30 -2.16 12.10
CA ARG A 17 -16.93 -3.41 11.43
C ARG A 17 -15.71 -4.08 12.08
N ASN A 18 -14.82 -3.28 12.69
CA ASN A 18 -13.63 -3.79 13.38
C ASN A 18 -14.00 -4.62 14.61
N ILE A 19 -14.98 -4.19 15.40
CA ILE A 19 -15.41 -4.89 16.62
C ILE A 19 -16.09 -6.22 16.27
N ARG A 20 -16.83 -6.27 15.16
CA ARG A 20 -17.53 -7.49 14.70
C ARG A 20 -16.59 -8.62 14.28
N ARG A 21 -15.30 -8.35 14.01
CA ARG A 21 -14.32 -9.37 13.60
C ARG A 21 -14.01 -10.39 14.68
N PHE A 22 -14.14 -10.01 15.95
CA PHE A 22 -13.91 -10.92 17.08
C PHE A 22 -15.00 -12.00 17.20
N ASN A 23 -16.21 -11.73 16.70
CA ASN A 23 -17.33 -12.69 16.70
C ASN A 23 -17.35 -13.59 15.44
N MET A 24 -16.33 -13.50 14.59
CA MET A 24 -16.24 -14.34 13.39
C MET A 24 -15.72 -15.74 13.76
N ALA A 25 -16.29 -16.78 13.13
CA ALA A 25 -15.81 -18.15 13.26
C ALA A 25 -14.33 -18.25 12.89
N GLU A 26 -13.60 -19.18 13.50
CA GLU A 26 -12.14 -19.20 13.39
C GLU A 26 -11.64 -19.46 11.96
N ASN A 27 -12.33 -20.31 11.21
CA ASN A 27 -12.02 -20.54 9.80
C ASN A 27 -12.23 -19.28 8.95
N ASP A 28 -13.36 -18.61 9.12
CA ASP A 28 -13.68 -17.37 8.40
C ASP A 28 -12.68 -16.26 8.71
N ARG A 29 -12.20 -16.20 9.96
CA ARG A 29 -11.18 -15.24 10.39
C ARG A 29 -9.84 -15.48 9.69
N LYS A 30 -9.42 -16.75 9.56
CA LYS A 30 -8.21 -17.14 8.82
C LYS A 30 -8.32 -16.75 7.35
N ILE A 31 -9.44 -17.07 6.71
CA ILE A 31 -9.70 -16.72 5.30
C ILE A 31 -9.68 -15.20 5.12
N PHE A 32 -10.37 -14.46 5.98
CA PHE A 32 -10.40 -13.00 5.93
C PHE A 32 -8.99 -12.41 6.07
N PHE A 33 -8.20 -12.89 7.03
CA PHE A 33 -6.82 -12.44 7.20
C PHE A 33 -5.95 -12.72 5.96
N SER A 34 -5.99 -13.95 5.45
CA SER A 34 -5.23 -14.35 4.26
C SER A 34 -5.59 -13.54 3.02
N LEU A 35 -6.88 -13.27 2.80
CA LEU A 35 -7.33 -12.45 1.66
C LEU A 35 -6.89 -10.99 1.78
N ASN A 36 -6.89 -10.42 3.00
CA ASN A 36 -6.36 -9.06 3.20
C ASN A 36 -4.85 -9.02 2.92
N LEU A 37 -4.09 -10.00 3.43
CA LEU A 37 -2.66 -10.07 3.22
C LEU A 37 -2.32 -10.23 1.73
N PHE A 38 -3.07 -11.07 1.02
CA PHE A 38 -2.97 -11.24 -0.42
C PHE A 38 -3.30 -9.95 -1.19
N SER A 39 -4.32 -9.21 -0.74
CA SER A 39 -4.68 -7.93 -1.36
C SER A 39 -3.58 -6.89 -1.19
N ILE A 40 -2.96 -6.83 0.00
CA ILE A 40 -1.79 -5.98 0.25
C ILE A 40 -0.65 -6.37 -0.69
N PHE A 41 -0.36 -7.66 -0.82
CA PHE A 41 0.67 -8.16 -1.71
C PHE A 41 0.44 -7.74 -3.17
N ILE A 42 -0.76 -7.94 -3.70
CA ILE A 42 -1.11 -7.49 -5.07
C ILE A 42 -0.95 -5.98 -5.20
N SER A 43 -1.39 -5.20 -4.20
CA SER A 43 -1.29 -3.75 -4.25
C SER A 43 0.17 -3.23 -4.18
N ALA A 44 1.05 -3.96 -3.48
CA ALA A 44 2.46 -3.62 -3.37
C ALA A 44 3.27 -4.06 -4.60
N PHE A 45 2.78 -5.04 -5.36
CA PHE A 45 3.46 -5.58 -6.53
C PHE A 45 3.92 -4.51 -7.55
N PRO A 46 3.08 -3.56 -8.01
CA PRO A 46 3.52 -2.52 -8.96
C PRO A 46 4.59 -1.60 -8.35
N ILE A 47 4.54 -1.32 -7.04
CA ILE A 47 5.54 -0.48 -6.37
C ILE A 47 6.89 -1.18 -6.34
N ILE A 48 6.91 -2.46 -5.97
CA ILE A 48 8.12 -3.29 -5.96
C ILE A 48 8.69 -3.42 -7.37
N TYR A 49 7.81 -3.59 -8.36
CA TYR A 49 8.21 -3.66 -9.76
C TYR A 49 8.85 -2.36 -10.23
N MET A 50 8.22 -1.21 -9.98
CA MET A 50 8.78 0.11 -10.33
C MET A 50 10.10 0.41 -9.62
N TYR A 51 10.28 -0.08 -8.39
CA TYR A 51 11.53 0.08 -7.65
C TYR A 51 12.69 -0.69 -8.28
N ASN A 52 12.44 -1.91 -8.77
CA ASN A 52 13.47 -2.76 -9.36
C ASN A 52 13.67 -2.52 -10.87
N ALA A 53 12.61 -2.12 -11.56
CA ALA A 53 12.68 -1.82 -12.98
C ALA A 53 13.43 -0.49 -13.16
N ASN A 54 14.62 -0.58 -13.73
CA ASN A 54 15.46 0.58 -14.05
C ASN A 54 14.89 1.29 -15.29
N TYR A 55 13.79 2.02 -15.08
CA TYR A 55 13.09 2.71 -16.15
C TYR A 55 13.89 3.91 -16.65
N LYS A 56 14.33 3.84 -17.91
CA LYS A 56 14.80 5.00 -18.67
C LYS A 56 13.60 5.86 -19.04
N MET A 57 13.18 6.73 -18.11
CA MET A 57 12.05 7.64 -18.31
C MET A 57 12.32 8.67 -19.41
N CYS A 58 13.58 9.12 -19.52
CA CYS A 58 14.05 10.10 -20.49
C CYS A 58 15.50 9.77 -20.89
N GLU A 59 15.93 10.23 -22.07
CA GLU A 59 17.33 10.12 -22.53
C GLU A 59 18.29 10.87 -21.57
N GLU A 60 17.81 11.95 -20.95
CA GLU A 60 18.50 12.71 -19.89
C GLU A 60 18.80 11.87 -18.64
N ASN A 61 18.00 10.83 -18.39
CA ASN A 61 18.16 9.98 -17.21
C ASN A 61 19.46 9.16 -17.29
N ASP A 62 19.88 8.75 -18.49
CA ASP A 62 21.17 8.08 -18.72
C ASP A 62 22.35 9.05 -18.48
N ILE A 63 22.19 10.32 -18.86
CA ILE A 63 23.19 11.35 -18.62
C ILE A 63 23.35 11.62 -17.12
N ILE A 64 22.24 11.72 -16.39
CA ILE A 64 22.23 11.90 -14.93
C ILE A 64 22.82 10.66 -14.25
N TYR A 65 22.39 9.46 -14.64
CA TYR A 65 22.90 8.21 -14.10
C TYR A 65 24.41 8.08 -14.29
N ASN A 66 24.92 8.35 -15.50
CA ASN A 66 26.36 8.35 -15.78
C ASN A 66 27.11 9.42 -14.98
N LYS A 67 26.55 10.63 -14.85
CA LYS A 67 27.15 11.70 -14.03
C LYS A 67 27.21 11.33 -12.55
N LEU A 68 26.15 10.73 -11.99
CA LEU A 68 26.11 10.31 -10.59
C LEU A 68 26.94 9.04 -10.33
N SER A 69 26.99 8.11 -11.29
CA SER A 69 27.74 6.86 -11.19
C SER A 69 29.26 7.08 -11.30
N HIS A 70 29.72 8.12 -12.03
CA HIS A 70 31.13 8.45 -12.18
C HIS A 70 31.62 9.58 -11.26
N ALA A 71 30.72 10.44 -10.77
CA ALA A 71 31.07 11.41 -9.72
C ALA A 71 31.12 10.68 -8.38
N GLY A 72 32.25 10.02 -8.11
CA GLY A 72 32.56 9.48 -6.79
C GLY A 72 32.30 10.53 -5.71
N PHE A 73 31.18 10.40 -5.01
CA PHE A 73 30.94 10.76 -3.61
C PHE A 73 31.76 11.95 -3.07
N LYS A 74 31.72 13.11 -3.74
CA LYS A 74 32.41 14.34 -3.29
C LYS A 74 31.47 15.48 -2.90
N VAL A 75 30.15 15.27 -3.02
CA VAL A 75 29.14 16.31 -2.72
C VAL A 75 28.64 16.23 -1.26
N THR A 76 28.76 15.07 -0.60
CA THR A 76 28.30 14.91 0.80
C THR A 76 29.27 15.51 1.82
N ASN A 77 30.57 15.59 1.54
CA ASN A 77 31.53 16.12 2.51
C ASN A 77 31.51 17.65 2.65
N SER A 78 30.99 18.40 1.67
CA SER A 78 30.88 19.87 1.76
C SER A 78 29.62 20.35 2.49
N ILE A 79 28.62 19.49 2.67
CA ILE A 79 27.37 19.84 3.37
C ILE A 79 27.49 19.55 4.88
N PHE A 80 28.29 18.56 5.28
CA PHE A 80 28.47 18.17 6.69
C PHE A 80 29.76 18.72 7.34
N THR A 81 30.50 19.61 6.67
CA THR A 81 31.61 20.34 7.29
C THR A 81 31.21 21.80 7.54
N LYS A 82 30.66 22.03 8.73
CA LYS A 82 30.68 23.32 9.43
C LYS A 82 31.04 23.09 10.88
#